data_AF-B3TAV5-F1
#
_entry.id   AF-B3TAV5-F1
#
_cell.length_a   1.000
_cell.length_b   1.000
_cell.length_c   1.000
_cell.angle_alpha   90.00
_cell.angle_beta   90.00
_cell.angle_gamma   90.00
#
_symmetry.space_group_name_H-M   'P 1'
#
loop_
_entity.id
_entity.type
_entity.pdbx_description
1 polymer ?
#
loop_
_entity_poly.entity_id
_entity_poly.type
_entity_poly.pdbx_seq_one_letter_code
_entity_poly.pdbx_strand_id
1 'polypeptide(L)'
;MEILARLKAIKFLEYRMLKELLSDIISVDDVLLIVKSNGATSEMRSNSLSIRQKDQWITIGDNDGPCHMHVNPYMIKHAEFVMEEKPERTSFSIRFFDDNNERVLACFFTKMYDENKNLKLERKKLYDDLLEKYGQKIEIKRLMSS
;
A
#
# COMPACT_ATOMS: atom_id res chain seq x y z
N MET A 1 20.16 28.65 -6.64
CA MET A 1 20.33 27.37 -7.36
C MET A 1 20.36 26.17 -6.40
N GLU A 2 21.17 26.21 -5.35
CA GLU A 2 21.36 25.06 -4.42
C GLU A 2 20.13 24.75 -3.53
N ILE A 3 19.43 25.76 -3.04
CA ILE A 3 18.18 25.59 -2.26
C ILE A 3 17.08 24.93 -3.10
N LEU A 4 16.96 25.34 -4.37
CA LEU A 4 15.96 24.79 -5.29
C LEU A 4 16.25 23.32 -5.63
N ALA A 5 17.53 22.95 -5.74
CA ALA A 5 17.97 21.57 -5.95
C ALA A 5 17.74 20.69 -4.71
N ARG A 6 18.03 21.20 -3.50
CA ARG A 6 17.73 20.50 -2.24
C ARG A 6 16.24 20.30 -2.02
N LEU A 7 15.43 21.32 -2.31
CA LEU A 7 13.97 21.20 -2.28
C LEU A 7 13.52 20.10 -3.26
N LYS A 8 13.96 20.13 -4.53
CA LYS A 8 13.66 19.07 -5.51
C LYS A 8 14.08 17.67 -5.05
N ALA A 9 15.23 17.53 -4.37
CA ALA A 9 15.70 16.24 -3.84
C ALA A 9 14.85 15.73 -2.67
N ILE A 10 14.43 16.62 -1.76
CA ILE A 10 13.49 16.28 -0.67
C ILE A 10 12.11 15.93 -1.26
N LYS A 11 11.67 16.68 -2.29
CA LYS A 11 10.44 16.37 -3.05
C LYS A 11 10.49 14.97 -3.64
N PHE A 12 11.63 14.59 -4.21
CA PHE A 12 11.84 13.28 -4.77
C PHE A 12 11.83 12.16 -3.70
N LEU A 13 12.30 12.44 -2.47
CA LEU A 13 12.34 11.46 -1.37
C LEU A 13 10.94 11.07 -0.84
N GLU A 14 9.99 12.00 -0.75
CA GLU A 14 8.68 11.72 -0.14
C GLU A 14 7.77 10.86 -1.03
N TYR A 15 7.73 11.11 -2.34
CA TYR A 15 7.04 10.23 -3.30
C TYR A 15 7.69 8.85 -3.43
N ARG A 16 9.00 8.79 -3.21
CA ARG A 16 9.74 7.54 -3.20
C ARG A 16 9.22 6.60 -2.12
N MET A 17 8.84 7.11 -0.95
CA MET A 17 8.37 6.31 0.17
C MET A 17 7.03 5.60 -0.10
N LEU A 18 6.06 6.26 -0.74
CA LEU A 18 4.78 5.60 -1.08
C LEU A 18 4.99 4.51 -2.15
N LYS A 19 5.76 4.81 -3.20
CA LYS A 19 6.05 3.82 -4.24
C LYS A 19 6.84 2.64 -3.67
N GLU A 20 7.82 2.89 -2.80
CA GLU A 20 8.59 1.84 -2.12
C GLU A 20 7.69 0.98 -1.24
N LEU A 21 6.81 1.58 -0.42
CA LEU A 21 5.85 0.84 0.38
C LEU A 21 4.94 -0.04 -0.49
N LEU A 22 4.37 0.51 -1.57
CA LEU A 22 3.54 -0.27 -2.50
C LEU A 22 4.34 -1.39 -3.18
N SER A 23 5.59 -1.13 -3.57
CA SER A 23 6.50 -2.13 -4.15
C SER A 23 6.77 -3.29 -3.20
N ASP A 24 7.05 -2.98 -1.94
CA ASP A 24 7.29 -3.99 -0.92
C ASP A 24 6.03 -4.81 -0.64
N ILE A 25 4.86 -4.16 -0.57
CA ILE A 25 3.57 -4.85 -0.39
C ILE A 25 3.30 -5.82 -1.54
N ILE A 26 3.48 -5.40 -2.80
CA ILE A 26 3.16 -6.25 -3.94
C ILE A 26 4.17 -7.39 -4.15
N SER A 27 5.37 -7.26 -3.57
CA SER A 27 6.37 -8.34 -3.54
C SER A 27 5.99 -9.48 -2.60
N VAL A 28 5.06 -9.24 -1.66
CA VAL A 28 4.55 -10.27 -0.76
C VAL A 28 3.43 -11.03 -1.47
N ASP A 29 3.57 -12.35 -1.55
CA ASP A 29 2.52 -13.22 -2.09
C ASP A 29 1.25 -13.18 -1.24
N ASP A 30 0.12 -13.41 -1.90
CA ASP A 30 -1.20 -13.52 -1.28
C ASP A 30 -1.62 -12.26 -0.50
N VAL A 31 -1.23 -11.08 -0.97
CA VAL A 31 -1.85 -9.82 -0.55
C VAL A 31 -2.99 -9.48 -1.51
N LEU A 32 -4.15 -9.15 -0.97
CA LEU A 32 -5.34 -8.75 -1.73
C LEU A 32 -5.48 -7.22 -1.65
N LEU A 33 -5.27 -6.55 -2.79
CA LEU A 33 -5.47 -5.13 -2.98
C LEU A 33 -6.94 -4.88 -3.29
N ILE A 34 -7.58 -3.99 -2.54
CA ILE A 34 -9.01 -3.70 -2.64
C ILE A 34 -9.23 -2.21 -2.79
N VAL A 35 -9.87 -1.83 -3.90
CA VAL A 35 -10.43 -0.49 -4.12
C VAL A 35 -11.95 -0.59 -4.17
N LYS A 36 -12.63 0.38 -3.59
CA LYS A 36 -14.09 0.39 -3.48
C LYS A 36 -14.64 1.72 -3.98
N SER A 37 -15.71 1.64 -4.76
CA SER A 37 -16.60 2.75 -5.05
C SER A 37 -17.96 2.51 -4.37
N ASN A 38 -18.87 3.47 -4.47
CA ASN A 38 -20.22 3.32 -3.92
C ASN A 38 -21.03 2.20 -4.60
N GLY A 39 -20.70 1.85 -5.84
CA GLY A 39 -21.43 0.85 -6.62
C GLY A 39 -20.69 -0.49 -6.83
N ALA A 40 -19.38 -0.55 -6.57
CA ALA A 40 -18.59 -1.74 -6.86
C ALA A 40 -17.35 -1.87 -5.97
N THR A 41 -16.85 -3.09 -5.84
CA THR A 41 -15.54 -3.40 -5.24
C THR A 41 -14.69 -4.13 -6.27
N SER A 42 -13.44 -3.73 -6.41
CA SER A 42 -12.44 -4.43 -7.23
C SER A 42 -11.35 -4.97 -6.33
N GLU A 43 -10.99 -6.23 -6.56
CA GLU A 43 -9.98 -6.95 -5.80
C GLU A 43 -8.91 -7.50 -6.74
N MET A 44 -7.64 -7.29 -6.39
CA MET A 44 -6.48 -7.70 -7.19
C MET A 44 -5.44 -8.37 -6.29
N ARG A 45 -4.87 -9.50 -6.71
CA ARG A 45 -3.84 -10.20 -5.93
C ARG A 45 -2.44 -9.71 -6.30
N SER A 46 -1.60 -9.47 -5.29
CA SER A 46 -0.25 -8.88 -5.43
C SER A 46 0.73 -9.75 -6.21
N ASN A 47 0.88 -11.03 -5.84
CA ASN A 47 1.77 -12.06 -6.39
C ASN A 47 2.88 -11.57 -7.35
N SER A 48 3.75 -10.66 -6.88
CA SER A 48 4.86 -10.08 -7.65
C SER A 48 4.47 -9.30 -8.92
N LEU A 49 3.38 -8.51 -8.87
CA LEU A 49 3.03 -7.57 -9.94
C LEU A 49 4.15 -6.54 -10.17
N SER A 50 4.28 -6.08 -11.42
CA SER A 50 5.21 -5.01 -11.77
C SER A 50 4.78 -3.68 -11.14
N ILE A 51 5.73 -2.76 -10.89
CA ILE A 51 5.42 -1.40 -10.45
C ILE A 51 6.28 -0.38 -11.17
N ARG A 52 5.64 0.66 -11.70
CA ARG A 52 6.30 1.78 -12.37
C ARG A 52 5.63 3.08 -11.98
N GLN A 53 6.34 4.19 -12.18
CA GLN A 53 5.76 5.51 -11.99
C GLN A 53 6.05 6.34 -13.23
N LYS A 54 4.99 6.94 -13.79
CA LYS A 54 5.05 7.84 -14.93
C LYS A 54 4.16 9.03 -14.63
N ASP A 55 4.70 10.23 -14.80
CA ASP A 55 4.05 11.48 -14.41
C ASP A 55 3.58 11.42 -12.94
N GLN A 56 2.32 11.74 -12.68
CA GLN A 56 1.74 11.65 -11.35
C GLN A 56 1.29 10.25 -10.95
N TRP A 57 1.25 9.26 -11.84
CA TRP A 57 0.62 7.98 -11.56
C TRP A 57 1.64 6.89 -11.22
N ILE A 58 1.38 6.17 -10.13
CA ILE A 58 2.04 4.89 -9.83
C ILE A 58 1.16 3.80 -10.44
N THR A 59 1.70 2.99 -11.33
CA THR A 59 1.00 1.85 -11.93
C THR A 59 1.52 0.56 -11.33
N ILE A 60 0.61 -0.26 -10.80
CA ILE A 60 0.84 -1.63 -10.33
C ILE A 60 0.24 -2.59 -11.37
N GLY A 61 1.02 -3.55 -11.85
CA GLY A 61 0.65 -4.46 -12.92
C GLY A 61 0.94 -3.93 -14.33
N ASP A 62 0.89 -4.83 -15.30
CA ASP A 62 1.13 -4.55 -16.70
C ASP A 62 -0.16 -4.12 -17.41
N ASN A 63 -0.06 -3.18 -18.35
CA ASN A 63 -1.23 -2.68 -19.07
C ASN A 63 -1.92 -3.78 -19.88
N ASP A 64 -1.14 -4.71 -20.42
CA ASP A 64 -1.61 -5.86 -21.20
C ASP A 64 -1.83 -7.11 -20.32
N GLY A 65 -1.63 -6.97 -19.00
CA GLY A 65 -1.88 -8.04 -18.03
C GLY A 65 -3.36 -8.18 -17.69
N PRO A 66 -3.74 -9.26 -16.97
CA PRO A 66 -5.14 -9.53 -16.62
C PRO A 66 -5.73 -8.48 -15.65
N CYS A 67 -4.88 -7.73 -14.96
CA CYS A 67 -5.28 -6.64 -14.07
C CYS A 67 -4.12 -5.65 -13.86
N HIS A 68 -4.45 -4.38 -13.67
CA HIS A 68 -3.53 -3.35 -13.21
C HIS A 68 -4.30 -2.28 -12.42
N MET A 69 -3.56 -1.46 -11.67
CA MET A 69 -4.09 -0.37 -10.86
C MET A 69 -3.27 0.89 -11.08
N HIS A 70 -3.95 2.03 -11.17
CA HIS A 70 -3.33 3.35 -11.15
C HIS A 70 -3.59 4.02 -9.80
N VAL A 71 -2.52 4.34 -9.08
CA VAL A 71 -2.55 5.01 -7.79
C VAL A 71 -2.10 6.46 -7.96
N ASN A 72 -2.94 7.40 -7.51
CA ASN A 72 -2.57 8.81 -7.45
C ASN A 72 -1.98 9.11 -6.07
N PRO A 73 -0.65 9.33 -5.95
CA PRO A 73 0.00 9.62 -4.68
C PRO A 73 -0.46 10.95 -4.08
N TYR A 74 -0.93 11.90 -4.89
CA TYR A 74 -1.46 13.19 -4.42
C TYR A 74 -2.82 13.07 -3.74
N MET A 75 -3.51 11.94 -3.85
CA MET A 75 -4.80 11.69 -3.18
C MET A 75 -4.64 10.87 -1.90
N ILE A 76 -3.42 10.41 -1.59
CA ILE A 76 -3.13 9.67 -0.37
C ILE A 76 -2.49 10.65 0.61
N LYS A 77 -3.05 10.72 1.81
CA LYS A 77 -2.52 11.50 2.93
C LYS A 77 -1.63 10.66 3.82
N HIS A 78 -2.06 9.45 4.15
CA HIS A 78 -1.30 8.55 5.01
C HIS A 78 -1.65 7.08 4.75
N ALA A 79 -0.81 6.19 5.26
CA ALA A 79 -1.05 4.76 5.34
C ALA A 79 -0.97 4.27 6.78
N GLU A 80 -1.76 3.27 7.13
CA GLU A 80 -1.78 2.66 8.45
C GLU A 80 -1.72 1.14 8.36
N PHE A 81 -0.85 0.55 9.18
CA PHE A 81 -0.90 -0.86 9.51
C PHE A 81 -2.10 -1.06 10.45
N VAL A 82 -2.96 -2.04 10.15
CA VAL A 82 -4.15 -2.34 10.94
C VAL A 82 -4.25 -3.83 11.21
N MET A 83 -4.27 -4.16 12.50
CA MET A 83 -4.65 -5.46 13.04
C MET A 83 -6.07 -5.34 13.58
N GLU A 84 -7.01 -6.09 13.02
CA GLU A 84 -8.42 -6.02 13.39
C GLU A 84 -8.91 -7.39 13.83
N GLU A 85 -9.29 -7.51 15.10
CA GLU A 85 -9.89 -8.74 15.63
C GLU A 85 -11.29 -8.96 15.02
N LYS A 86 -11.48 -10.12 14.39
CA LYS A 86 -12.78 -10.60 13.88
C LYS A 86 -13.16 -11.85 14.67
N PRO A 87 -14.45 -12.24 14.71
CA PRO A 87 -14.93 -13.36 15.52
C PRO A 87 -14.14 -14.68 15.37
N GLU A 88 -13.56 -14.94 14.19
CA GLU A 88 -12.81 -16.18 13.93
C GLU A 88 -11.30 -16.00 13.78
N ARG A 89 -10.81 -14.77 13.65
CA ARG A 89 -9.41 -14.48 13.32
C ARG A 89 -9.07 -13.00 13.44
N THR A 90 -7.80 -12.69 13.64
CA THR A 90 -7.26 -11.34 13.41
C THR A 90 -6.97 -11.13 11.93
N SER A 91 -7.46 -10.02 11.37
CA SER A 91 -7.13 -9.56 10.02
C SER A 91 -5.93 -8.63 10.06
N PHE A 92 -5.01 -8.78 9.10
CA PHE A 92 -3.80 -7.97 8.97
C PHE A 92 -3.86 -7.21 7.64
N SER A 93 -3.76 -5.88 7.70
CA SER A 93 -3.86 -5.05 6.51
C SER A 93 -3.01 -3.79 6.60
N ILE A 94 -2.68 -3.23 5.44
CA ILE A 94 -2.18 -1.86 5.30
C ILE A 94 -3.24 -1.08 4.54
N ARG A 95 -3.69 0.05 5.10
CA ARG A 95 -4.80 0.85 4.56
C ARG A 95 -4.31 2.24 4.24
N PHE A 96 -4.71 2.77 3.09
CA PHE A 96 -4.34 4.10 2.61
C PHE A 96 -5.55 5.00 2.67
N PHE A 97 -5.35 6.23 3.13
CA PHE A 97 -6.41 7.18 3.42
C PHE A 97 -6.16 8.52 2.75
N ASP A 98 -7.23 9.19 2.35
CA ASP A 98 -7.19 10.55 1.79
C ASP A 98 -7.23 11.64 2.90
N ASP A 99 -7.47 12.90 2.50
CA ASP A 99 -7.53 14.02 3.45
C ASP A 99 -8.74 14.00 4.37
N ASN A 100 -9.84 13.39 3.91
CA ASN A 100 -11.08 13.22 4.66
C ASN A 100 -11.02 12.00 5.58
N ASN A 101 -9.86 11.32 5.65
CA ASN A 101 -9.68 10.07 6.36
C ASN A 101 -10.55 8.93 5.80
N GLU A 102 -10.94 9.04 4.53
CA GLU A 102 -11.65 7.98 3.82
C GLU A 102 -10.64 7.01 3.20
N ARG A 103 -10.94 5.72 3.30
CA ARG A 103 -10.04 4.66 2.82
C ARG A 103 -10.11 4.57 1.30
N VAL A 104 -8.99 4.85 0.63
CA VAL A 104 -8.88 4.79 -0.83
C VAL A 104 -8.40 3.43 -1.35
N LEU A 105 -7.54 2.76 -0.58
CA LEU A 105 -6.96 1.45 -0.91
C LEU A 105 -6.77 0.64 0.37
N ALA A 106 -6.97 -0.67 0.32
CA ALA A 106 -6.51 -1.59 1.35
C ALA A 106 -5.73 -2.75 0.75
N CYS A 107 -4.69 -3.18 1.45
CA CYS A 107 -3.87 -4.34 1.12
C CYS A 107 -4.01 -5.34 2.27
N PHE A 108 -4.78 -6.41 2.06
CA PHE A 108 -5.02 -7.44 3.08
C PHE A 108 -4.05 -8.60 2.90
N PHE A 109 -3.34 -8.96 3.96
CA PHE A 109 -2.52 -10.16 3.97
C PHE A 109 -3.45 -11.35 4.12
N THR A 110 -3.57 -12.16 3.06
CA THR A 110 -4.46 -13.33 3.03
C THR A 110 -3.67 -14.62 3.31
N LYS A 111 -4.38 -15.75 3.45
CA LYS A 111 -3.79 -17.05 3.82
C LYS A 111 -2.91 -16.99 5.08
N MET A 112 -3.28 -16.14 6.04
CA MET A 112 -2.57 -15.98 7.31
C MET A 112 -2.74 -17.17 8.25
N TYR A 113 -3.73 -18.03 8.01
CA TYR A 113 -4.08 -19.14 8.88
C TYR A 113 -3.94 -20.46 8.14
N ASP A 114 -3.62 -21.53 8.87
CA ASP A 114 -3.66 -22.90 8.37
C ASP A 114 -5.09 -23.47 8.37
N GLU A 115 -5.23 -24.73 7.98
CA GLU A 115 -6.52 -25.42 7.91
C GLU A 115 -7.19 -25.60 9.29
N ASN A 116 -6.40 -25.56 10.37
CA ASN A 116 -6.84 -25.66 11.76
C ASN A 116 -7.09 -24.29 12.41
N LYS A 117 -7.07 -23.20 11.62
CA LYS A 117 -7.20 -21.80 12.07
C LYS A 117 -6.06 -21.33 12.99
N ASN A 118 -4.89 -21.96 12.96
CA ASN A 118 -3.71 -21.43 13.63
C ASN A 118 -3.03 -20.36 12.77
N LEU A 119 -2.56 -19.28 13.39
CA LEU A 119 -1.82 -18.22 12.69
C LEU A 119 -0.47 -18.76 12.21
N LYS A 120 -0.22 -18.65 10.91
CA LYS A 120 1.06 -18.97 10.27
C LYS A 120 2.10 -17.90 10.63
N LEU A 121 3.06 -18.26 11.48
CA LEU A 121 4.07 -17.33 11.99
C LEU A 121 4.96 -16.77 10.87
N GLU A 122 5.26 -17.59 9.86
CA GLU A 122 6.00 -17.17 8.67
C GLU A 122 5.26 -16.10 7.86
N ARG A 123 3.91 -16.17 7.81
CA ARG A 123 3.08 -15.15 7.16
C ARG A 123 2.99 -13.89 8.01
N LYS A 124 2.82 -14.04 9.32
CA LYS A 124 2.83 -12.91 10.26
C LYS A 124 4.14 -12.13 10.17
N LYS A 125 5.27 -12.84 10.09
CA LYS A 125 6.59 -12.23 9.97
C LYS A 125 6.69 -11.28 8.77
N LEU A 126 6.12 -11.63 7.61
CA LEU A 126 6.12 -10.74 6.44
C LEU A 126 5.40 -9.41 6.69
N TYR A 127 4.30 -9.44 7.46
CA TYR A 127 3.61 -8.23 7.88
C TYR A 127 4.42 -7.46 8.93
N ASP A 128 4.97 -8.17 9.92
CA ASP A 128 5.75 -7.58 11.01
C ASP A 128 7.04 -6.92 10.49
N ASP A 129 7.73 -7.52 9.52
CA ASP A 129 8.95 -6.96 8.91
C ASP A 129 8.64 -5.63 8.19
N LEU A 130 7.49 -5.52 7.53
CA LEU A 130 7.05 -4.27 6.91
C LEU A 130 6.64 -3.25 7.98
N LEU A 131 5.97 -3.69 9.04
CA LEU A 131 5.59 -2.82 10.17
C LEU A 131 6.83 -2.27 10.87
N GLU A 132 7.86 -3.09 11.09
CA GLU A 132 9.13 -2.68 11.68
C GLU A 132 9.85 -1.67 10.78
N LYS A 133 9.87 -1.91 9.46
CA LYS A 133 10.53 -1.04 8.48
C LYS A 133 9.87 0.34 8.36
N TYR A 134 8.54 0.40 8.32
CA TYR A 134 7.79 1.62 8.00
C TYR A 134 7.14 2.30 9.21
N GLY A 135 6.98 1.58 10.32
CA GLY A 135 6.22 2.01 11.48
C GLY A 135 4.70 1.85 11.28
N GLN A 136 3.95 2.03 12.38
CA GLN A 136 2.50 1.80 12.40
C GLN A 136 1.71 2.72 11.46
N LYS A 137 2.13 3.98 11.36
CA LYS A 137 1.48 5.03 10.56
C LYS A 137 2.52 5.80 9.77
N ILE A 138 2.28 5.93 8.47
CA ILE A 138 3.16 6.64 7.55
C ILE A 138 2.42 7.85 6.98
N GLU A 139 2.90 9.04 7.31
CA GLU A 139 2.43 10.27 6.67
C GLU A 139 3.04 10.38 5.27
N ILE A 140 2.18 10.45 4.25
CA ILE A 140 2.59 10.67 2.87
C ILE A 140 2.57 12.18 2.65
N LYS A 141 3.73 12.80 2.88
CA LYS A 141 3.88 14.24 2.70
C LYS A 141 3.66 14.60 1.24
N ARG A 142 2.68 15.48 1.03
CA ARG A 142 2.42 16.12 -0.25
C ARG A 142 3.21 17.41 -0.29
N LEU A 143 3.92 17.66 -1.37
CA LEU A 143 4.34 19.02 -1.64
C LEU A 143 3.21 19.71 -2.35
N MET A 144 2.56 20.62 -1.64
CA MET A 144 1.74 21.62 -2.29
C MET A 144 2.60 22.31 -3.34
N SER A 145 2.18 22.23 -4.59
CA SER A 145 2.62 23.15 -5.62
C SER A 145 2.06 24.52 -5.25
N SER A 146 2.87 25.32 -4.55
CA SER A 146 2.76 26.78 -4.57
C SER A 146 3.11 27.30 -5.96
#